data_AF-A0A9D8T0W5-F1
#
_entry.id   AF-A0A9D8T0W5-F1
#
_cell.length_a   1.000
_cell.length_b   1.000
_cell.length_c   1.000
_cell.angle_alpha   90.00
_cell.angle_beta   90.00
_cell.angle_gamma   90.00
#
_symmetry.space_group_name_H-M   'P 1'
#
loop_
_entity.id
_entity.type
_entity.pdbx_description
1 polymer ?
#
loop_
_entity_poly.entity_id
_entity_poly.type
_entity_poly.pdbx_seq_one_letter_code
_entity_poly.pdbx_strand_id
1 'polypeptide(L)'
;DKKRDGLVLGEAAGAILLTAYTPGTDAILGVAESCDAAHITAPDLGGTILKQAILSAMDGQGIIGGVIGHGTGTVYNDLAEINALNAVFSGTIPPLYSLKGNLGHTLGATGVLQIIFGLEFSRRGMMPPQANLQEPAVAAVSNQSQPLLSRRLLTLNVGFGGLNSALILEAAQ
;
A
#
# COMPACT_ATOMS: atom_id res chain seq x y z
N ASP A 1 -6.71 -12.43 -1.75
CA ASP A 1 -7.15 -13.82 -1.98
C ASP A 1 -8.23 -13.85 -3.07
N LYS A 2 -8.34 -14.94 -3.85
CA LYS A 2 -9.44 -15.09 -4.83
C LYS A 2 -10.80 -15.23 -4.17
N LYS A 3 -10.87 -15.79 -2.96
CA LYS A 3 -12.10 -16.03 -2.18
C LYS A 3 -12.43 -14.93 -1.18
N ARG A 4 -11.77 -13.77 -1.28
CA ARG A 4 -12.05 -12.62 -0.41
C ARG A 4 -13.53 -12.19 -0.53
N ASP A 5 -14.14 -11.84 0.58
CA ASP A 5 -15.58 -11.58 0.68
C ASP A 5 -15.91 -10.28 1.43
N GLY A 6 -14.90 -9.54 1.91
CA GLY A 6 -15.11 -8.29 2.62
C GLY A 6 -13.94 -7.91 3.50
N LEU A 7 -14.20 -6.96 4.39
CA LEU A 7 -13.25 -6.47 5.38
C LEU A 7 -13.61 -6.97 6.79
N VAL A 8 -12.59 -7.20 7.60
CA VAL A 8 -12.72 -7.42 9.05
C VAL A 8 -12.27 -6.16 9.75
N LEU A 9 -13.02 -5.66 10.74
CA LEU A 9 -12.62 -4.48 11.51
C LEU A 9 -11.52 -4.82 12.51
N GLY A 10 -10.64 -3.86 12.75
CA GLY A 10 -9.59 -3.95 13.76
C GLY A 10 -9.49 -2.67 14.58
N GLU A 11 -8.76 -2.73 15.69
CA GLU A 11 -8.47 -1.58 16.54
C GLU A 11 -6.97 -1.41 16.68
N ALA A 12 -6.51 -0.16 16.67
CA ALA A 12 -5.11 0.17 16.92
C ALA A 12 -4.94 1.65 17.22
N ALA A 13 -3.82 1.98 17.85
CA ALA A 13 -3.29 3.33 17.96
C ALA A 13 -1.82 3.32 17.53
N GLY A 14 -1.38 4.40 16.92
CA GLY A 14 0.01 4.60 16.51
C GLY A 14 0.30 6.09 16.45
N ALA A 15 1.56 6.44 16.68
CA ALA A 15 2.03 7.82 16.60
C ALA A 15 3.41 7.83 15.93
N ILE A 16 3.66 8.87 15.15
CA ILE A 16 4.97 9.17 14.56
C ILE A 16 5.28 10.64 14.81
N LEU A 17 6.57 10.95 14.97
CA LEU A 17 7.06 12.32 15.02
C LEU A 17 7.65 12.66 13.66
N LEU A 18 7.07 13.66 12.99
CA LEU A 18 7.64 14.20 11.76
C LEU A 18 8.59 15.35 12.08
N THR A 19 9.78 15.31 11.49
CA THR A 19 10.79 16.36 11.57
C THR A 19 11.16 16.83 10.18
N ALA A 20 11.89 17.93 10.08
CA ALA A 20 12.55 18.29 8.83
C ALA A 20 13.46 17.14 8.36
N TYR A 21 13.54 16.94 7.05
CA TYR A 21 14.39 15.91 6.46
C TYR A 21 15.84 16.12 6.89
N THR A 22 16.45 15.06 7.41
CA THR A 22 17.86 15.01 7.76
C THR A 22 18.47 13.81 7.04
N PRO A 23 19.56 13.97 6.27
CA PRO A 23 20.23 12.84 5.63
C PRO A 23 20.55 11.73 6.64
N GLY A 24 20.21 10.49 6.31
CA GLY A 24 20.42 9.34 7.20
C GLY A 24 19.30 9.10 8.22
N THR A 25 18.15 9.74 8.09
CA THR A 25 16.93 9.39 8.84
C THR A 25 15.89 8.71 7.96
N ASP A 26 14.95 8.00 8.59
CA ASP A 26 13.76 7.49 7.91
C ASP A 26 13.01 8.65 7.24
N ALA A 27 12.46 8.41 6.05
CA ALA A 27 11.90 9.47 5.24
C ALA A 27 10.61 9.06 4.52
N ILE A 28 9.69 10.03 4.44
CA ILE A 28 8.61 10.04 3.45
C ILE A 28 9.13 10.86 2.27
N LEU A 29 9.45 10.18 1.18
CA LEU A 29 10.14 10.77 0.03
C LEU A 29 9.18 11.39 -1.00
N GLY A 30 7.94 10.89 -1.04
CA GLY A 30 6.92 11.34 -1.97
C GLY A 30 5.53 11.14 -1.38
N VAL A 31 4.63 12.07 -1.68
CA VAL A 31 3.23 12.05 -1.22
C VAL A 31 2.37 12.55 -2.37
N ALA A 32 1.25 11.87 -2.61
CA ALA A 32 0.20 12.37 -3.47
C ALA A 32 -1.16 11.88 -2.98
N GLU A 33 -2.17 12.69 -3.23
CA GLU A 33 -3.56 12.40 -2.90
C GLU A 33 -4.43 12.64 -4.14
N SER A 34 -5.50 11.86 -4.28
CA SER A 34 -6.49 12.05 -5.33
C SER A 34 -7.88 11.65 -4.85
N CYS A 35 -8.91 12.05 -5.60
CA CYS A 35 -10.29 11.69 -5.31
C CYS A 35 -10.97 11.22 -6.59
N ASP A 36 -11.49 9.99 -6.61
CA ASP A 36 -12.17 9.43 -7.79
C ASP A 36 -13.38 10.27 -8.19
N ALA A 37 -14.09 10.85 -7.21
CA ALA A 37 -15.27 11.71 -7.37
C ALA A 37 -16.40 11.09 -8.22
N ALA A 38 -16.43 9.76 -8.37
CA ALA A 38 -17.38 9.04 -9.21
C ALA A 38 -18.62 8.52 -8.44
N HIS A 39 -18.45 8.12 -7.18
CA HIS A 39 -19.53 7.63 -6.30
C HIS A 39 -19.19 7.91 -4.83
N ILE A 40 -20.20 8.02 -3.97
CA ILE A 40 -20.01 8.29 -2.53
C ILE A 40 -19.30 7.17 -1.75
N THR A 41 -19.18 5.96 -2.33
CA THR A 41 -18.66 4.77 -1.63
C THR A 41 -17.88 3.83 -2.54
N ALA A 42 -18.37 3.59 -3.75
CA ALA A 42 -17.69 2.76 -4.73
C ALA A 42 -16.42 3.45 -5.27
N PRO A 43 -15.33 2.70 -5.48
CA PRO A 43 -14.13 3.23 -6.12
C PRO A 43 -14.33 3.36 -7.64
N ASP A 44 -13.46 4.11 -8.31
CA ASP A 44 -13.22 3.94 -9.74
C ASP A 44 -12.64 2.53 -9.99
N LEU A 45 -13.44 1.63 -10.56
CA LEU A 45 -13.01 0.25 -10.85
C LEU A 45 -11.79 0.17 -11.78
N GLY A 46 -11.57 1.19 -12.61
CA GLY A 46 -10.40 1.27 -13.47
C GLY A 46 -9.11 1.59 -12.72
N GLY A 47 -9.20 2.12 -11.49
CA GLY A 47 -8.06 2.58 -10.71
C GLY A 47 -7.31 3.74 -11.38
N THR A 48 -7.96 4.50 -12.26
CA THR A 48 -7.30 5.52 -13.10
C THR A 48 -6.80 6.68 -12.26
N ILE A 49 -7.62 7.13 -11.32
CA ILE A 49 -7.32 8.26 -10.44
C ILE A 49 -6.33 7.85 -9.32
N LEU A 50 -6.45 6.62 -8.82
CA LEU A 50 -5.45 6.03 -7.94
C LEU A 50 -4.08 5.90 -8.64
N LYS A 51 -4.05 5.44 -9.89
CA LYS A 51 -2.83 5.39 -10.72
C LYS A 51 -2.14 6.76 -10.79
N GLN A 52 -2.90 7.83 -10.99
CA GLN A 52 -2.33 9.19 -11.05
C GLN A 52 -1.64 9.56 -9.73
N ALA A 53 -2.29 9.32 -8.59
CA ALA A 53 -1.68 9.55 -7.28
C ALA A 53 -0.39 8.72 -7.11
N ILE A 54 -0.41 7.44 -7.50
CA ILE A 54 0.77 6.57 -7.43
C ILE A 54 1.93 7.15 -8.26
N LEU A 55 1.67 7.53 -9.51
CA LEU A 55 2.70 8.09 -10.40
C LEU A 55 3.25 9.41 -9.86
N SER A 56 2.39 10.29 -9.32
CA SER A 56 2.82 11.55 -8.71
C SER A 56 3.68 11.33 -7.46
N ALA A 57 3.34 10.38 -6.60
CA ALA A 57 4.15 10.05 -5.43
C ALA A 57 5.51 9.44 -5.81
N MET A 58 5.56 8.66 -6.90
CA MET A 58 6.77 8.01 -7.40
C MET A 58 7.70 8.93 -8.18
N ASP A 59 7.26 10.14 -8.56
CA ASP A 59 8.05 11.04 -9.40
C ASP A 59 9.40 11.39 -8.73
N GLY A 60 10.49 11.12 -9.46
CA GLY A 60 11.86 11.30 -8.96
C GLY A 60 12.36 10.27 -7.93
N GLN A 61 11.57 9.29 -7.50
CA GLN A 61 11.93 8.40 -6.36
C GLN A 61 12.70 7.13 -6.75
N GLY A 62 12.86 6.85 -8.05
CA GLY A 62 13.57 5.67 -8.53
C GLY A 62 12.78 4.36 -8.39
N ILE A 63 13.47 3.23 -8.21
CA ILE A 63 12.84 1.89 -8.19
C ILE A 63 12.10 1.66 -6.88
N ILE A 64 10.83 1.26 -6.97
CA ILE A 64 10.02 0.81 -5.85
C ILE A 64 10.26 -0.68 -5.59
N GLY A 65 10.64 -1.00 -4.35
CA GLY A 65 11.04 -2.33 -3.91
C GLY A 65 9.90 -3.23 -3.50
N GLY A 66 8.76 -2.65 -3.13
CA GLY A 66 7.57 -3.35 -2.66
C GLY A 66 6.41 -2.39 -2.48
N VAL A 67 5.21 -2.94 -2.36
CA VAL A 67 3.96 -2.20 -2.20
C VAL A 67 3.25 -2.68 -0.93
N ILE A 68 2.90 -1.73 -0.06
CA ILE A 68 1.97 -1.94 1.03
C ILE A 68 0.61 -1.42 0.57
N GLY A 69 -0.20 -2.33 0.02
CA GLY A 69 -1.52 -2.01 -0.47
C GLY A 69 -2.48 -1.63 0.66
N HIS A 70 -3.58 -0.99 0.27
CA HIS A 70 -4.73 -0.82 1.12
C HIS A 70 -5.39 -2.18 1.39
N GLY A 71 -5.61 -3.01 0.35
CA GLY A 71 -5.99 -4.42 0.46
C GLY A 71 -7.10 -4.69 1.49
N THR A 72 -8.29 -4.18 1.23
CA THR A 72 -9.45 -4.29 2.13
C THR A 72 -10.03 -5.69 2.21
N GLY A 73 -9.76 -6.53 1.21
CA GLY A 73 -10.46 -7.81 1.04
C GLY A 73 -11.82 -7.66 0.37
N THR A 74 -12.26 -6.44 0.02
CA THR A 74 -13.48 -6.26 -0.76
C THR A 74 -13.21 -6.49 -2.26
N VAL A 75 -14.21 -7.01 -2.97
CA VAL A 75 -14.03 -7.41 -4.37
C VAL A 75 -13.63 -6.21 -5.24
N TYR A 76 -14.38 -5.12 -5.18
CA TYR A 76 -14.22 -3.96 -6.05
C TYR A 76 -12.99 -3.11 -5.72
N ASN A 77 -12.73 -2.84 -4.44
CA ASN A 77 -11.58 -2.03 -4.05
C ASN A 77 -10.26 -2.72 -4.41
N ASP A 78 -10.14 -4.02 -4.08
CA ASP A 78 -8.92 -4.75 -4.39
C ASP A 78 -8.73 -4.90 -5.91
N LEU A 79 -9.81 -4.98 -6.70
CA LEU A 79 -9.71 -4.96 -8.17
C LEU A 79 -9.21 -3.60 -8.69
N ALA A 80 -9.77 -2.49 -8.20
CA ALA A 80 -9.33 -1.14 -8.57
C ALA A 80 -7.86 -0.91 -8.24
N GLU A 81 -7.44 -1.32 -7.04
CA GLU A 81 -6.05 -1.24 -6.59
C GLU A 81 -5.11 -2.09 -7.47
N ILE A 82 -5.47 -3.34 -7.76
CA ILE A 82 -4.70 -4.21 -8.63
C ILE A 82 -4.60 -3.64 -10.05
N ASN A 83 -5.68 -3.08 -10.59
CA ASN A 83 -5.70 -2.46 -11.91
C ASN A 83 -4.76 -1.25 -11.97
N ALA A 84 -4.80 -0.39 -10.96
CA ALA A 84 -3.89 0.75 -10.84
C ALA A 84 -2.42 0.28 -10.80
N LEU A 85 -2.11 -0.70 -9.95
CA LEU A 85 -0.76 -1.26 -9.82
C LEU A 85 -0.28 -1.94 -11.11
N ASN A 86 -1.14 -2.71 -11.79
CA ASN A 86 -0.81 -3.30 -13.08
C ASN A 86 -0.48 -2.23 -14.12
N ALA A 87 -1.23 -1.13 -14.15
CA ALA A 87 -0.98 -0.02 -15.07
C ALA A 87 0.30 0.75 -14.74
N VAL A 88 0.64 0.91 -13.47
CA VAL A 88 1.88 1.58 -13.01
C VAL A 88 3.11 0.73 -13.30
N PHE A 89 3.05 -0.55 -12.96
CA PHE A 89 4.19 -1.48 -13.05
C PHE A 89 4.19 -2.34 -14.31
N SER A 90 3.35 -2.00 -15.29
CA SER A 90 3.25 -2.73 -16.57
C SER A 90 3.08 -4.24 -16.38
N GLY A 91 2.22 -4.62 -15.42
CA GLY A 91 1.93 -6.01 -15.05
C GLY A 91 2.97 -6.71 -14.16
N THR A 92 4.13 -6.11 -13.93
CA THR A 92 5.20 -6.68 -13.07
C THR A 92 5.21 -5.99 -11.72
N ILE A 93 4.13 -6.19 -10.95
CA ILE A 93 3.97 -5.57 -9.64
C ILE A 93 5.05 -6.11 -8.67
N PRO A 94 5.79 -5.24 -7.95
CA PRO A 94 6.70 -5.66 -6.87
C PRO A 94 5.97 -6.44 -5.76
N PRO A 95 6.67 -7.07 -4.81
CA PRO A 95 6.05 -7.71 -3.64
C PRO A 95 4.94 -6.86 -3.04
N LEU A 96 3.73 -7.42 -2.93
CA LEU A 96 2.52 -6.73 -2.49
C LEU A 96 2.00 -7.35 -1.19
N TYR A 97 1.76 -6.49 -0.20
CA TYR A 97 1.31 -6.89 1.13
C TYR A 97 0.23 -5.95 1.68
N SER A 98 -0.67 -6.45 2.50
CA SER A 98 -1.64 -5.67 3.27
C SER A 98 -1.59 -6.08 4.75
N LEU A 99 -1.39 -5.08 5.62
CA LEU A 99 -1.46 -5.24 7.07
C LEU A 99 -2.83 -5.74 7.56
N LYS A 100 -3.90 -5.50 6.80
CA LYS A 100 -5.26 -5.83 7.21
C LYS A 100 -5.50 -7.33 7.34
N GLY A 101 -4.71 -8.15 6.63
CA GLY A 101 -4.72 -9.60 6.84
C GLY A 101 -4.31 -10.01 8.26
N ASN A 102 -3.50 -9.19 8.94
CA ASN A 102 -3.01 -9.46 10.30
C ASN A 102 -3.81 -8.73 11.38
N LEU A 103 -4.20 -7.48 11.12
CA LEU A 103 -4.73 -6.57 12.13
C LEU A 103 -6.20 -6.20 11.93
N GLY A 104 -6.82 -6.63 10.82
CA GLY A 104 -8.08 -6.06 10.37
C GLY A 104 -7.92 -4.62 9.87
N HIS A 105 -9.02 -4.00 9.47
CA HIS A 105 -9.08 -2.62 9.05
C HIS A 105 -9.22 -1.71 10.26
N THR A 106 -8.13 -1.03 10.63
CA THR A 106 -8.04 -0.15 11.81
C THR A 106 -8.51 1.28 11.54
N LEU A 107 -9.33 1.48 10.50
CA LEU A 107 -9.85 2.77 10.05
C LEU A 107 -8.76 3.85 10.00
N GLY A 108 -8.93 4.95 10.74
CA GLY A 108 -8.01 6.09 10.75
C GLY A 108 -6.56 5.74 11.18
N ALA A 109 -6.35 4.65 11.90
CA ALA A 109 -5.01 4.21 12.28
C ALA A 109 -4.26 3.49 11.13
N THR A 110 -4.93 3.16 10.02
CA THR A 110 -4.31 2.39 8.92
C THR A 110 -3.07 3.09 8.36
N GLY A 111 -3.14 4.41 8.12
CA GLY A 111 -2.03 5.16 7.51
C GLY A 111 -0.78 5.16 8.40
N VAL A 112 -0.92 5.51 9.68
CA VAL A 112 0.22 5.55 10.61
C VAL A 112 0.83 4.16 10.82
N LEU A 113 0.03 3.10 10.87
CA LEU A 113 0.54 1.73 10.97
C LEU A 113 1.30 1.31 9.71
N GLN A 114 0.79 1.63 8.51
CA GLN A 114 1.52 1.34 7.27
C GLN A 114 2.88 2.03 7.23
N ILE A 115 3.00 3.25 7.77
CA ILE A 115 4.29 3.93 7.89
C ILE A 115 5.22 3.19 8.84
N ILE A 116 4.75 2.88 10.06
CA ILE A 116 5.56 2.20 11.08
C ILE A 116 6.06 0.84 10.59
N PHE A 117 5.16 -0.02 10.09
CA PHE A 117 5.53 -1.34 9.58
C PHE A 117 6.32 -1.26 8.27
N GLY A 118 6.00 -0.31 7.40
CA GLY A 118 6.71 -0.13 6.14
C GLY A 118 8.16 0.28 6.33
N LEU A 119 8.45 1.19 7.25
CA LEU A 119 9.83 1.53 7.61
C LEU A 119 10.58 0.30 8.16
N GLU A 120 9.91 -0.56 8.94
CA GLU A 120 10.53 -1.80 9.42
C GLU A 120 10.79 -2.81 8.29
N PHE A 121 9.86 -2.96 7.34
CA PHE A 121 10.05 -3.83 6.16
C PHE A 121 11.17 -3.30 5.26
N SER A 122 11.22 -1.99 5.04
CA SER A 122 12.27 -1.28 4.32
C SER A 122 13.65 -1.51 4.95
N ARG A 123 13.73 -1.43 6.30
CA ARG A 123 14.96 -1.67 7.06
C ARG A 123 15.45 -3.10 6.93
N ARG A 124 14.54 -4.07 6.96
CA ARG A 124 14.87 -5.50 6.81
C ARG A 124 15.13 -5.91 5.36
N GLY A 125 14.75 -5.09 4.38
CA GLY A 125 14.83 -5.47 2.97
C GLY A 125 13.92 -6.63 2.59
N MET A 126 12.86 -6.89 3.38
CA MET A 126 12.01 -8.07 3.25
C MET A 126 10.53 -7.71 3.43
N MET A 127 9.69 -8.20 2.50
CA MET A 127 8.24 -8.22 2.65
C MET A 127 7.81 -9.50 3.39
N PRO A 128 6.99 -9.42 4.45
CA PRO A 128 6.52 -10.60 5.17
C PRO A 128 5.49 -11.41 4.36
N PRO A 129 5.20 -12.66 4.75
CA PRO A 129 4.12 -13.43 4.16
C PRO A 129 2.76 -12.78 4.45
N GLN A 130 1.87 -12.76 3.47
CA GLN A 130 0.50 -12.28 3.61
C GLN A 130 -0.31 -13.23 4.50
N ALA A 131 -0.79 -12.71 5.63
CA ALA A 131 -1.68 -13.46 6.51
C ALA A 131 -3.00 -13.81 5.82
N ASN A 132 -3.55 -14.98 6.16
CA ASN A 132 -4.82 -15.51 5.66
C ASN A 132 -4.89 -15.74 4.13
N LEU A 133 -3.73 -15.76 3.44
CA LEU A 133 -3.68 -16.06 2.01
C LEU A 133 -3.74 -17.57 1.76
N GLN A 134 -4.76 -18.03 1.04
CA GLN A 134 -4.89 -19.40 0.56
C GLN A 134 -4.65 -19.49 -0.94
N GLU A 135 -5.33 -18.64 -1.71
CA GLU A 135 -5.23 -18.60 -3.17
C GLU A 135 -4.92 -17.17 -3.64
N PRO A 136 -3.68 -16.91 -4.09
CA PRO A 136 -3.29 -15.61 -4.62
C PRO A 136 -4.17 -15.18 -5.80
N ALA A 137 -4.73 -13.98 -5.71
CA ALA A 137 -5.44 -13.34 -6.82
C ALA A 137 -4.48 -12.71 -7.84
N VAL A 138 -3.26 -12.35 -7.39
CA VAL A 138 -2.17 -11.79 -8.19
C VAL A 138 -0.85 -12.37 -7.69
N ALA A 139 0.12 -12.56 -8.59
CA ALA A 139 1.41 -13.18 -8.28
C ALA A 139 2.26 -12.38 -7.29
N ALA A 140 2.02 -11.07 -7.19
CA ALA A 140 2.74 -10.18 -6.27
C ALA A 140 2.41 -10.42 -4.79
N VAL A 141 1.29 -11.08 -4.46
CA VAL A 141 0.92 -11.41 -3.08
C VAL A 141 1.33 -12.85 -2.79
N SER A 142 2.07 -13.05 -1.70
CA SER A 142 2.69 -14.33 -1.36
C SER A 142 2.45 -14.73 0.08
N ASN A 143 2.33 -16.04 0.35
CA ASN A 143 2.29 -16.62 1.69
C ASN A 143 3.70 -16.97 2.22
N GLN A 144 4.74 -16.61 1.49
CA GLN A 144 6.14 -16.68 1.87
C GLN A 144 6.75 -15.28 1.89
N SER A 145 7.75 -15.07 2.74
CA SER A 145 8.55 -13.83 2.73
C SER A 145 9.24 -13.62 1.38
N GLN A 146 9.27 -12.38 0.90
CA GLN A 146 9.90 -12.01 -0.36
C GLN A 146 10.94 -10.90 -0.15
N PRO A 147 12.12 -10.96 -0.79
CA PRO A 147 13.07 -9.86 -0.76
C PRO A 147 12.50 -8.64 -1.49
N LEU A 148 12.76 -7.44 -0.95
CA LEU A 148 12.42 -6.21 -1.63
C LEU A 148 13.41 -5.93 -2.77
N LEU A 149 12.94 -5.36 -3.88
CA LEU A 149 13.79 -5.00 -5.02
C LEU A 149 14.64 -3.74 -4.76
N SER A 150 14.22 -2.94 -3.78
CA SER A 150 14.89 -1.76 -3.25
C SER A 150 14.36 -1.50 -1.83
N ARG A 151 14.95 -0.54 -1.09
CA ARG A 151 14.42 -0.16 0.23
C ARG A 151 13.20 0.77 0.15
N ARG A 152 12.81 1.23 -1.04
CA ARG A 152 11.68 2.15 -1.20
C ARG A 152 10.37 1.40 -1.28
N LEU A 153 9.42 1.78 -0.45
CA LEU A 153 8.10 1.17 -0.42
C LEU A 153 7.04 2.17 -0.83
N LEU A 154 6.15 1.75 -1.72
CA LEU A 154 4.91 2.45 -2.01
C LEU A 154 3.85 2.01 -1.00
N THR A 155 3.20 2.93 -0.32
CA THR A 155 2.06 2.67 0.57
C THR A 155 0.80 3.26 -0.02
N LEU A 156 -0.30 2.51 0.01
CA LEU A 156 -1.60 2.96 -0.48
C LEU A 156 -2.64 3.01 0.64
N ASN A 157 -3.36 4.12 0.74
CA ASN A 157 -4.64 4.17 1.44
C ASN A 157 -5.74 4.57 0.46
N VAL A 158 -6.80 3.75 0.43
CA VAL A 158 -7.94 3.92 -0.47
C VAL A 158 -9.20 3.93 0.37
N GLY A 159 -9.67 5.12 0.71
CA GLY A 159 -10.87 5.32 1.51
C GLY A 159 -12.15 5.16 0.70
N PHE A 160 -13.26 5.00 1.41
CA PHE A 160 -14.60 5.04 0.81
C PHE A 160 -14.80 6.34 0.01
N GLY A 161 -15.51 6.22 -1.11
CA GLY A 161 -15.77 7.36 -2.00
C GLY A 161 -14.57 7.78 -2.86
N GLY A 162 -13.53 6.94 -2.90
CA GLY A 162 -12.39 7.12 -3.79
C GLY A 162 -11.34 8.11 -3.30
N LEU A 163 -11.26 8.34 -1.99
CA LEU A 163 -10.19 9.14 -1.38
C LEU A 163 -8.90 8.32 -1.36
N ASN A 164 -7.97 8.64 -2.24
CA ASN A 164 -6.74 7.90 -2.42
C ASN A 164 -5.56 8.68 -1.87
N SER A 165 -4.63 7.99 -1.21
CA SER A 165 -3.30 8.51 -0.91
C SER A 165 -2.22 7.49 -1.26
N ALA A 166 -1.11 8.00 -1.77
CA ALA A 166 0.08 7.24 -2.13
C ALA A 166 1.29 7.91 -1.47
N LEU A 167 2.08 7.12 -0.74
CA LEU A 167 3.29 7.57 -0.06
C LEU A 167 4.49 6.72 -0.49
N ILE A 168 5.67 7.34 -0.61
CA ILE A 168 6.94 6.63 -0.76
C ILE A 168 7.72 6.70 0.55
N LEU A 169 8.06 5.54 1.09
CA LEU A 169 8.83 5.42 2.33
C LEU A 169 10.21 4.83 2.05
N GLU A 170 11.21 5.31 2.78
CA GLU A 170 12.55 4.71 2.82
C GLU A 170 13.10 4.80 4.24
N ALA A 171 13.53 3.66 4.79
CA ALA A 171 14.23 3.63 6.07
C ALA A 171 15.71 3.97 5.89
N ALA A 172 16.26 4.74 6.83
CA ALA A 172 17.69 5.06 6.94
C ALA A 172 18.56 3.81 6.94
N GLN A 173 19.77 3.91 6.37
CA GLN A 173 20.71 2.79 6.33
C GLN A 173 21.10 2.28 7.71
#